data_AF-A0A2G6GPP2-F1
#
_entry.id   AF-A0A2G6GPP2-F1
#
_cell.length_a   1.000
_cell.length_b   1.000
_cell.length_c   1.000
_cell.angle_alpha   90.00
_cell.angle_beta   90.00
_cell.angle_gamma   90.00
#
_symmetry.space_group_name_H-M   'P 1'
#
loop_
_entity.id
_entity.type
_entity.pdbx_description
1 polymer ?
#
loop_
_entity_poly.entity_id
_entity_poly.type
_entity_poly.pdbx_seq_one_letter_code
_entity_poly.pdbx_strand_id
1 'polypeptide(L)'
;MDAIFNKEVTTVYAADVISFAKKMGYFPKNAKNKDFSFSDSYAPVDFGGARFCELRVWAMFNKIADGMDQYFEYGKGNIHYDKKGYATNRMPLWVKPNHKVDVKEVMDFMRDHLEGTELDMSKDIGAGAFGNPYRWRPMTWKVEGTSYCNERVTATQQTGFSFVSQSRSWLPDEIGGIIWFGVDDAASSCYFPMYSAATEVPYAFARGNGSMLEFTNEAAFWVFNQISNFAYTRYSYIHPEIEKKQNVTERAFMETVKVIDAKAKALYDAGKKEEALATVTNFSVKEGNAMVDDWRRFYGYLFAKYVDGNVKTKVPNQMNPKLEQPGYNKEWYEKVVKDAGEKLKMKGDAGH
;
A
#
# COMPACT_ATOMS: atom_id res chain seq x y z
N MET A 1 36.28 0.65 -8.15
CA MET A 1 34.81 0.76 -8.04
C MET A 1 34.25 1.85 -8.96
N ASP A 2 35.08 2.71 -9.53
CA ASP A 2 34.67 3.90 -10.29
C ASP A 2 33.81 3.60 -11.53
N ALA A 3 33.88 2.37 -12.05
CA ALA A 3 32.99 1.91 -13.12
C ALA A 3 31.50 1.91 -12.75
N ILE A 4 31.12 1.90 -11.46
CA ILE A 4 29.70 1.98 -11.04
C ILE A 4 29.06 3.33 -11.36
N PHE A 5 29.86 4.36 -11.61
CA PHE A 5 29.38 5.67 -12.05
C PHE A 5 29.31 5.78 -13.59
N ASN A 6 29.80 4.78 -14.32
CA ASN A 6 29.62 4.70 -15.77
C ASN A 6 28.18 4.28 -16.08
N LYS A 7 27.44 5.12 -16.81
CA LYS A 7 26.03 4.87 -17.20
C LYS A 7 25.85 3.66 -18.12
N GLU A 8 26.90 3.22 -18.81
CA GLU A 8 26.88 2.00 -19.63
C GLU A 8 26.94 0.72 -18.77
N VAL A 9 27.36 0.82 -17.52
CA VAL A 9 27.36 -0.31 -16.58
C VAL A 9 25.95 -0.46 -16.02
N THR A 10 25.21 -1.42 -16.57
CA THR A 10 23.81 -1.71 -16.17
C THR A 10 23.68 -2.78 -15.10
N THR A 11 24.77 -3.51 -14.78
CA THR A 11 24.72 -4.62 -13.84
C THR A 11 26.07 -4.79 -13.15
N VAL A 12 26.03 -4.85 -11.82
CA VAL A 12 27.21 -5.08 -10.97
C VAL A 12 26.90 -6.28 -10.09
N TYR A 13 27.80 -7.26 -10.05
CA TYR A 13 27.64 -8.49 -9.28
C TYR A 13 29.00 -9.00 -8.79
N ALA A 14 29.00 -9.86 -7.77
CA ALA A 14 30.22 -10.45 -7.23
C ALA A 14 30.96 -11.28 -8.30
N ALA A 15 32.28 -11.15 -8.38
CA ALA A 15 33.09 -11.77 -9.44
C ALA A 15 32.93 -13.29 -9.53
N ASP A 16 32.65 -13.95 -8.42
CA ASP A 16 32.51 -15.40 -8.31
C ASP A 16 31.06 -15.89 -8.35
N VAL A 17 30.06 -15.02 -8.55
CA VAL A 17 28.63 -15.36 -8.43
C VAL A 17 28.26 -16.62 -9.23
N ILE A 18 28.68 -16.71 -10.50
CA ILE A 18 28.35 -17.88 -11.33
C ILE A 18 29.15 -19.12 -10.91
N SER A 19 30.44 -18.97 -10.59
CA SER A 19 31.26 -20.10 -10.13
C SER A 19 30.78 -20.64 -8.78
N PHE A 20 30.30 -19.76 -7.89
CA PHE A 20 29.70 -20.13 -6.63
C PHE A 20 28.40 -20.90 -6.84
N ALA A 21 27.49 -20.41 -7.69
CA ALA A 21 26.26 -21.11 -8.02
C ALA A 21 26.52 -22.52 -8.61
N LYS A 22 27.54 -22.66 -9.47
CA LYS A 22 27.98 -23.97 -9.99
C LYS A 22 28.55 -24.88 -8.92
N LYS A 23 29.33 -24.34 -7.98
CA LYS A 23 29.89 -25.09 -6.86
C LYS A 23 28.80 -25.62 -5.93
N MET A 24 27.78 -24.81 -5.65
CA MET A 24 26.66 -25.14 -4.77
C MET A 24 25.57 -25.99 -5.43
N GLY A 25 25.62 -26.19 -6.75
CA GLY A 25 24.63 -26.96 -7.50
C GLY A 25 23.35 -26.18 -7.86
N TYR A 26 23.33 -24.87 -7.64
CA TYR A 26 22.24 -23.96 -8.03
C TYR A 26 22.17 -23.71 -9.55
N PHE A 27 23.31 -23.87 -10.22
CA PHE A 27 23.43 -23.78 -11.66
C PHE A 27 24.23 -24.99 -12.18
N PRO A 28 23.83 -25.67 -13.27
CA PRO A 28 24.55 -26.85 -13.73
C PRO A 28 26.02 -26.55 -14.04
N LYS A 29 26.94 -27.39 -13.56
CA LYS A 29 28.40 -27.21 -13.73
C LYS A 29 28.80 -27.02 -15.21
N ASN A 30 28.12 -27.74 -16.10
CA ASN A 30 28.41 -27.75 -17.54
C ASN A 30 27.59 -26.71 -18.34
N ALA A 31 26.71 -25.93 -17.70
CA ALA A 31 25.93 -24.89 -18.39
C ALA A 31 26.81 -23.68 -18.74
N LYS A 32 26.50 -23.02 -19.86
CA LYS A 32 27.23 -21.84 -20.32
C LYS A 32 26.89 -20.65 -19.43
N ASN A 33 27.88 -19.86 -19.03
CA ASN A 33 27.66 -18.70 -18.14
C ASN A 33 26.65 -17.68 -18.73
N LYS A 34 26.55 -17.56 -20.06
CA LYS A 34 25.56 -16.70 -20.72
C LYS A 34 24.10 -17.14 -20.51
N ASP A 35 23.88 -18.38 -20.09
CA ASP A 35 22.54 -18.92 -19.80
C ASP A 35 22.20 -18.78 -18.30
N PHE A 36 23.03 -18.08 -17.53
CA PHE A 36 22.84 -17.89 -16.10
C PHE A 36 21.71 -16.91 -15.81
N SER A 37 20.73 -17.34 -15.02
CA SER A 37 19.70 -16.48 -14.44
C SER A 37 19.94 -16.34 -12.95
N PHE A 38 20.09 -15.10 -12.47
CA PHE A 38 20.29 -14.82 -11.04
C PHE A 38 19.10 -15.30 -10.22
N SER A 39 17.90 -14.93 -10.63
CA SER A 39 16.66 -15.31 -9.96
C SER A 39 16.45 -16.81 -10.01
N ASP A 40 16.56 -17.46 -11.17
CA ASP A 40 16.28 -18.90 -11.24
C ASP A 40 17.36 -19.77 -10.59
N SER A 41 18.57 -19.24 -10.38
CA SER A 41 19.63 -19.97 -9.65
C SER A 41 19.52 -19.80 -8.14
N TYR A 42 19.34 -18.56 -7.66
CA TYR A 42 19.42 -18.27 -6.22
C TYR A 42 18.07 -18.21 -5.51
N ALA A 43 16.99 -17.98 -6.24
CA ALA A 43 15.64 -17.97 -5.74
C ALA A 43 14.67 -18.51 -6.82
N PRO A 44 14.77 -19.80 -7.17
CA PRO A 44 13.82 -20.42 -8.10
C PRO A 44 12.40 -20.15 -7.59
N VAL A 45 11.56 -19.59 -8.45
CA VAL A 45 10.19 -19.24 -8.05
C VAL A 45 9.40 -20.51 -7.77
N ASP A 46 8.74 -20.56 -6.62
CA ASP A 46 7.80 -21.60 -6.25
C ASP A 46 6.38 -21.02 -6.14
N PHE A 47 5.41 -21.82 -5.70
CA PHE A 47 4.04 -21.35 -5.49
C PHE A 47 4.00 -20.08 -4.61
N GLY A 48 4.78 -20.02 -3.53
CA GLY A 48 4.81 -18.87 -2.64
C GLY A 48 5.45 -17.64 -3.28
N GLY A 49 6.54 -17.82 -4.03
CA GLY A 49 7.18 -16.77 -4.80
C GLY A 49 6.26 -16.18 -5.87
N ALA A 50 5.53 -17.02 -6.58
CA ALA A 50 4.54 -16.54 -7.55
C ALA A 50 3.34 -15.88 -6.85
N ARG A 51 2.64 -16.62 -5.98
CA ARG A 51 1.36 -16.24 -5.40
C ARG A 51 1.47 -15.10 -4.38
N PHE A 52 2.47 -15.14 -3.51
CA PHE A 52 2.60 -14.18 -2.41
C PHE A 52 3.58 -13.04 -2.69
N CYS A 53 4.35 -13.13 -3.78
CA CYS A 53 5.31 -12.10 -4.15
C CYS A 53 5.04 -11.50 -5.53
N GLU A 54 5.16 -12.28 -6.59
CA GLU A 54 5.07 -11.81 -7.98
C GLU A 54 3.67 -11.28 -8.33
N LEU A 55 2.60 -11.83 -7.76
CA LEU A 55 1.24 -11.34 -8.00
C LEU A 55 1.04 -9.86 -7.62
N ARG A 56 1.77 -9.35 -6.61
CA ARG A 56 1.76 -7.92 -6.25
C ARG A 56 2.50 -7.05 -7.27
N VAL A 57 3.56 -7.59 -7.86
CA VAL A 57 4.28 -6.94 -8.98
C VAL A 57 3.38 -6.92 -10.21
N TRP A 58 2.69 -8.03 -10.48
CA TRP A 58 1.71 -8.14 -11.55
C TRP A 58 0.63 -7.08 -11.43
N ALA A 59 0.08 -6.86 -10.23
CA ALA A 59 -0.96 -5.86 -10.00
C ALA A 59 -0.52 -4.45 -10.42
N MET A 60 0.72 -4.07 -10.07
CA MET A 60 1.31 -2.80 -10.50
C MET A 60 1.53 -2.77 -12.03
N PHE A 61 2.16 -3.80 -12.59
CA PHE A 61 2.44 -3.87 -14.03
C PHE A 61 1.17 -3.81 -14.86
N ASN A 62 0.11 -4.51 -14.44
CA ASN A 62 -1.18 -4.56 -15.12
C ASN A 62 -1.89 -3.20 -15.17
N LYS A 63 -1.58 -2.27 -14.26
CA LYS A 63 -2.12 -0.90 -14.28
C LYS A 63 -1.40 0.02 -15.27
N ILE A 64 -0.15 -0.30 -15.65
CA ILE A 64 0.71 0.62 -16.41
C ILE A 64 1.21 0.05 -17.74
N ALA A 65 1.03 -1.24 -18.00
CA ALA A 65 1.52 -1.91 -19.21
C ALA A 65 0.47 -2.87 -19.77
N ASP A 66 0.40 -2.95 -21.09
CA ASP A 66 -0.51 -3.84 -21.79
C ASP A 66 0.00 -5.29 -21.79
N GLY A 67 -0.91 -6.25 -21.95
CA GLY A 67 -0.58 -7.67 -22.10
C GLY A 67 -0.16 -8.38 -20.81
N MET A 68 -0.42 -7.80 -19.63
CA MET A 68 -0.08 -8.44 -18.35
C MET A 68 -1.04 -9.56 -17.95
N ASP A 69 -2.23 -9.59 -18.53
CA ASP A 69 -3.23 -10.65 -18.41
C ASP A 69 -2.66 -12.05 -18.70
N GLN A 70 -1.75 -12.17 -19.67
CA GLN A 70 -1.09 -13.44 -20.01
C GLN A 70 -0.28 -14.05 -18.84
N TYR A 71 0.12 -13.24 -17.86
CA TYR A 71 0.91 -13.67 -16.70
C TYR A 71 0.08 -13.88 -15.43
N PHE A 72 -1.23 -13.65 -15.49
CA PHE A 72 -2.08 -13.78 -14.32
C PHE A 72 -2.07 -15.21 -13.77
N GLU A 73 -2.18 -16.22 -14.63
CA GLU A 73 -2.07 -17.64 -14.24
C GLU A 73 -0.73 -17.97 -13.56
N TYR A 74 0.38 -17.43 -14.07
CA TYR A 74 1.68 -17.54 -13.41
C TYR A 74 1.64 -16.93 -12.00
N GLY A 75 1.11 -15.71 -11.86
CA GLY A 75 0.90 -15.05 -10.57
C GLY A 75 -0.01 -15.85 -9.63
N LYS A 76 -0.90 -16.71 -10.14
CA LYS A 76 -1.70 -17.63 -9.33
C LYS A 76 -0.94 -18.85 -8.79
N GLY A 77 0.33 -19.01 -9.18
CA GLY A 77 1.16 -20.15 -8.81
C GLY A 77 1.16 -21.27 -9.86
N ASN A 78 0.54 -21.07 -11.03
CA ASN A 78 0.60 -22.02 -12.14
C ASN A 78 1.92 -21.83 -12.91
N ILE A 79 3.00 -22.41 -12.38
CA ILE A 79 4.37 -22.23 -12.90
C ILE A 79 4.77 -23.41 -13.79
N HIS A 80 5.35 -23.13 -14.95
CA HIS A 80 5.90 -24.13 -15.87
C HIS A 80 7.42 -24.10 -15.82
N TYR A 81 8.05 -25.25 -15.61
CA TYR A 81 9.51 -25.35 -15.50
C TYR A 81 10.16 -26.03 -16.71
N ASP A 82 11.34 -25.57 -17.10
CA ASP A 82 12.18 -26.27 -18.06
C ASP A 82 12.98 -27.43 -17.42
N LYS A 83 13.84 -28.09 -18.21
CA LYS A 83 14.69 -29.20 -17.74
C LYS A 83 15.73 -28.79 -16.68
N LYS A 84 15.99 -27.49 -16.53
CA LYS A 84 16.92 -26.94 -15.51
C LYS A 84 16.17 -26.55 -14.23
N GLY A 85 14.84 -26.65 -14.22
CA GLY A 85 13.99 -26.18 -13.13
C GLY A 85 13.72 -24.68 -13.17
N TYR A 86 13.93 -24.02 -14.32
CA TYR A 86 13.71 -22.58 -14.46
C TYR A 86 12.28 -22.31 -14.93
N ALA A 87 11.63 -21.30 -14.33
CA ALA A 87 10.28 -20.93 -14.73
C ALA A 87 10.26 -20.32 -16.13
N THR A 88 9.38 -20.85 -16.99
CA THR A 88 9.31 -20.52 -18.42
C THR A 88 8.18 -19.56 -18.77
N ASN A 89 7.16 -19.45 -17.92
CA ASN A 89 6.02 -18.55 -18.07
C ASN A 89 6.04 -17.37 -17.09
N ARG A 90 7.21 -17.07 -16.53
CA ARG A 90 7.40 -15.96 -15.58
C ARG A 90 7.19 -14.59 -16.23
N MET A 91 6.80 -13.62 -15.41
CA MET A 91 6.75 -12.21 -15.82
C MET A 91 8.14 -11.67 -16.18
N PRO A 92 8.21 -10.64 -17.05
CA PRO A 92 9.45 -9.92 -17.30
C PRO A 92 9.90 -9.17 -16.03
N LEU A 93 11.20 -8.96 -15.88
CA LEU A 93 11.75 -8.16 -14.78
C LEU A 93 11.35 -6.68 -14.87
N TRP A 94 11.19 -6.17 -16.09
CA TRP A 94 10.86 -4.78 -16.37
C TRP A 94 9.75 -4.72 -17.43
N VAL A 95 8.85 -3.75 -17.28
CA VAL A 95 7.87 -3.38 -18.30
C VAL A 95 8.08 -1.93 -18.71
N LYS A 96 7.68 -1.60 -19.94
CA LYS A 96 7.62 -0.22 -20.39
C LYS A 96 6.20 0.31 -20.13
N PRO A 97 6.02 1.34 -19.28
CA PRO A 97 4.71 1.94 -19.07
C PRO A 97 4.13 2.54 -20.36
N ASN A 98 2.82 2.44 -20.54
CA ASN A 98 2.10 3.04 -21.68
C ASN A 98 1.88 4.56 -21.54
N HIS A 99 2.19 5.13 -20.37
CA HIS A 99 2.20 6.57 -20.08
C HIS A 99 3.32 6.95 -19.10
N LYS A 100 3.52 8.25 -18.86
CA LYS A 100 4.42 8.72 -17.79
C LYS A 100 3.73 8.52 -16.45
N VAL A 101 4.34 7.70 -15.60
CA VAL A 101 3.84 7.43 -14.25
C VAL A 101 4.15 8.62 -13.34
N ASP A 102 3.13 9.19 -12.70
CA ASP A 102 3.29 10.24 -11.71
C ASP A 102 3.45 9.68 -10.28
N VAL A 103 3.84 10.55 -9.33
CA VAL A 103 4.10 10.13 -7.95
C VAL A 103 2.85 9.65 -7.21
N LYS A 104 1.68 10.19 -7.55
CA LYS A 104 0.40 9.81 -6.96
C LYS A 104 -0.02 8.42 -7.42
N GLU A 105 0.21 8.10 -8.70
CA GLU A 105 0.00 6.75 -9.22
C GLU A 105 0.87 5.72 -8.48
N VAL A 106 2.14 6.03 -8.22
CA VAL A 106 3.02 5.16 -7.43
C VAL A 106 2.50 4.97 -6.01
N MET A 107 2.01 6.03 -5.35
CA MET A 107 1.36 5.92 -4.03
C MET A 107 0.13 5.01 -4.09
N ASP A 108 -0.67 5.11 -5.15
CA ASP A 108 -1.89 4.31 -5.33
C ASP A 108 -1.58 2.84 -5.64
N PHE A 109 -0.46 2.52 -6.27
CA PHE A 109 -0.01 1.13 -6.44
C PHE A 109 0.27 0.45 -5.10
N MET A 110 0.71 1.21 -4.09
CA MET A 110 0.94 0.69 -2.74
C MET A 110 -0.38 0.35 -2.00
N ARG A 111 -1.53 0.73 -2.54
CA ARG A 111 -2.87 0.60 -1.93
C ARG A 111 -3.67 -0.59 -2.45
N ASP A 112 -3.08 -1.39 -3.33
CA ASP A 112 -3.77 -2.42 -4.08
C ASP A 112 -4.08 -3.68 -3.25
N HIS A 113 -5.31 -4.20 -3.42
CA HIS A 113 -5.80 -5.47 -2.87
C HIS A 113 -6.25 -6.45 -3.96
N LEU A 114 -5.73 -6.34 -5.18
CA LEU A 114 -6.14 -7.12 -6.34
C LEU A 114 -7.61 -6.88 -6.73
N GLU A 115 -8.13 -5.67 -6.48
CA GLU A 115 -9.50 -5.30 -6.80
C GLU A 115 -9.80 -5.51 -8.29
N GLY A 116 -10.99 -6.02 -8.59
CA GLY A 116 -11.41 -6.31 -9.96
C GLY A 116 -10.87 -7.62 -10.53
N THR A 117 -10.12 -8.41 -9.75
CA THR A 117 -9.71 -9.77 -10.10
C THR A 117 -10.56 -10.82 -9.38
N GLU A 118 -10.47 -12.08 -9.80
CA GLU A 118 -11.07 -13.21 -9.05
C GLU A 118 -10.44 -13.47 -7.67
N LEU A 119 -9.34 -12.77 -7.36
CA LEU A 119 -8.58 -12.91 -6.12
C LEU A 119 -8.87 -11.77 -5.14
N ASP A 120 -9.80 -10.88 -5.49
CA ASP A 120 -10.26 -9.80 -4.65
C ASP A 120 -10.93 -10.35 -3.38
N MET A 121 -10.19 -10.28 -2.27
CA MET A 121 -10.64 -10.75 -0.96
C MET A 121 -11.79 -9.90 -0.38
N SER A 122 -12.24 -8.82 -1.01
CA SER A 122 -13.46 -8.12 -0.59
C SER A 122 -14.75 -8.84 -1.03
N LYS A 123 -14.65 -9.85 -1.91
CA LYS A 123 -15.81 -10.48 -2.57
C LYS A 123 -16.24 -11.82 -1.98
N ASP A 124 -15.36 -12.53 -1.30
CA ASP A 124 -15.70 -13.82 -0.69
C ASP A 124 -16.28 -13.67 0.74
N ILE A 125 -16.75 -14.78 1.31
CA ILE A 125 -17.41 -14.80 2.63
C ILE A 125 -16.50 -14.34 3.78
N GLY A 126 -15.19 -14.52 3.67
CA GLY A 126 -14.19 -14.09 4.64
C GLY A 126 -14.09 -12.57 4.77
N ALA A 127 -14.62 -11.80 3.80
CA ALA A 127 -14.67 -10.34 3.87
C ALA A 127 -15.70 -9.81 4.89
N GLY A 128 -16.57 -10.69 5.37
CA GLY A 128 -17.67 -10.32 6.26
C GLY A 128 -18.75 -9.48 5.56
N ALA A 129 -19.69 -8.95 6.35
CA ALA A 129 -20.83 -8.19 5.84
C ALA A 129 -20.46 -6.87 5.14
N PHE A 130 -19.25 -6.38 5.38
CA PHE A 130 -18.81 -5.05 4.96
C PHE A 130 -17.62 -5.08 3.99
N GLY A 131 -17.33 -6.25 3.39
CA GLY A 131 -16.37 -6.35 2.29
C GLY A 131 -14.94 -5.98 2.67
N ASN A 132 -14.49 -6.34 3.88
CA ASN A 132 -13.13 -6.07 4.32
C ASN A 132 -12.12 -6.91 3.49
N PRO A 133 -11.19 -6.28 2.75
CA PRO A 133 -10.23 -7.01 1.91
C PRO A 133 -9.12 -7.70 2.72
N TYR A 134 -9.13 -7.60 4.05
CA TYR A 134 -8.11 -8.21 4.90
C TYR A 134 -8.51 -9.59 5.44
N ARG A 135 -7.49 -10.42 5.67
CA ARG A 135 -7.60 -11.70 6.36
C ARG A 135 -6.64 -11.71 7.55
N TRP A 136 -7.20 -11.90 8.74
CA TRP A 136 -6.39 -12.06 9.94
C TRP A 136 -5.55 -13.33 9.80
N ARG A 137 -4.26 -13.19 10.09
CA ARG A 137 -3.27 -14.27 9.90
C ARG A 137 -3.69 -15.52 10.72
N PRO A 138 -3.36 -16.74 10.26
CA PRO A 138 -2.34 -17.09 9.26
C PRO A 138 -2.74 -16.91 7.78
N MET A 139 -1.74 -16.85 6.90
CA MET A 139 -1.95 -16.73 5.45
C MET A 139 -2.44 -18.02 4.81
N THR A 140 -2.10 -19.16 5.39
CA THR A 140 -2.43 -20.49 4.87
C THR A 140 -3.08 -21.32 5.96
N TRP A 141 -4.02 -22.19 5.59
CA TRP A 141 -4.69 -23.10 6.51
C TRP A 141 -4.98 -24.44 5.84
N LYS A 142 -5.48 -25.41 6.61
CA LYS A 142 -5.90 -26.72 6.09
C LYS A 142 -7.32 -27.05 6.49
N VAL A 143 -8.07 -27.65 5.57
CA VAL A 143 -9.39 -28.26 5.81
C VAL A 143 -9.35 -29.66 5.22
N GLU A 144 -9.65 -30.68 6.03
CA GLU A 144 -9.68 -32.09 5.60
C GLU A 144 -8.40 -32.53 4.86
N GLY A 145 -7.24 -32.03 5.30
CA GLY A 145 -5.93 -32.35 4.70
C GLY A 145 -5.55 -31.50 3.49
N THR A 146 -6.48 -30.78 2.87
CA THR A 146 -6.22 -29.87 1.74
C THR A 146 -5.72 -28.52 2.25
N SER A 147 -4.69 -27.96 1.61
CA SER A 147 -4.13 -26.65 1.98
C SER A 147 -4.77 -25.53 1.15
N TYR A 148 -5.02 -24.40 1.80
CA TYR A 148 -5.60 -23.20 1.22
C TYR A 148 -4.77 -21.97 1.59
N CYS A 149 -4.92 -20.89 0.85
CA CYS A 149 -4.26 -19.62 1.12
C CYS A 149 -5.19 -18.42 0.95
N ASN A 150 -4.88 -17.37 1.70
CA ASN A 150 -5.37 -16.02 1.48
C ASN A 150 -4.34 -15.28 0.66
N GLU A 151 -4.78 -14.29 -0.12
CA GLU A 151 -3.87 -13.49 -0.90
C GLU A 151 -2.94 -12.65 -0.02
N ARG A 152 -1.68 -12.54 -0.46
CA ARG A 152 -0.79 -11.51 0.04
C ARG A 152 -0.84 -10.34 -0.91
N VAL A 153 -1.76 -9.44 -0.62
CA VAL A 153 -1.98 -8.17 -1.32
C VAL A 153 -0.86 -7.14 -1.03
N THR A 154 -0.83 -6.05 -1.81
CA THR A 154 0.19 -5.01 -1.69
C THR A 154 -0.01 -4.19 -0.42
N ALA A 155 -1.23 -3.68 -0.23
CA ALA A 155 -1.63 -3.06 1.03
C ALA A 155 -1.81 -4.12 2.13
N THR A 156 -1.27 -3.87 3.32
CA THR A 156 -1.38 -4.80 4.43
C THR A 156 -1.43 -4.07 5.76
N GLN A 157 -2.27 -4.57 6.65
CA GLN A 157 -2.37 -4.20 8.06
C GLN A 157 -1.06 -4.36 8.87
N GLN A 158 -0.04 -5.02 8.29
CA GLN A 158 1.27 -5.22 8.94
C GLN A 158 2.28 -4.13 8.56
N THR A 159 1.88 -3.16 7.74
CA THR A 159 2.75 -2.07 7.27
C THR A 159 3.12 -1.17 8.44
N GLY A 160 4.39 -1.14 8.84
CA GLY A 160 4.87 -0.17 9.81
C GLY A 160 4.88 1.25 9.22
N PHE A 161 5.39 1.34 8.00
CA PHE A 161 5.45 2.56 7.19
C PHE A 161 5.50 2.21 5.71
N SER A 162 5.12 3.18 4.87
CA SER A 162 5.25 3.13 3.42
C SER A 162 5.81 4.46 2.94
N PHE A 163 6.62 4.42 1.88
CA PHE A 163 7.07 5.67 1.25
C PHE A 163 7.31 5.53 -0.24
N VAL A 164 7.18 6.65 -0.94
CA VAL A 164 7.61 6.81 -2.33
C VAL A 164 8.74 7.84 -2.36
N SER A 165 9.92 7.44 -2.83
CA SER A 165 11.02 8.37 -3.04
C SER A 165 10.92 9.03 -4.42
N GLN A 166 11.12 10.34 -4.46
CA GLN A 166 11.10 11.13 -5.68
C GLN A 166 12.39 11.95 -5.77
N SER A 167 13.26 11.59 -6.71
CA SER A 167 14.52 12.30 -6.98
C SER A 167 14.38 13.16 -8.23
N ARG A 168 14.37 14.48 -8.05
CA ARG A 168 14.04 15.45 -9.10
C ARG A 168 15.30 16.13 -9.62
N SER A 169 15.86 15.58 -10.70
CA SER A 169 17.16 16.00 -11.27
C SER A 169 17.21 17.43 -11.82
N TRP A 170 16.06 18.08 -11.96
CA TRP A 170 15.95 19.49 -12.39
C TRP A 170 16.02 20.49 -11.24
N LEU A 171 16.25 20.03 -10.01
CA LEU A 171 16.42 20.84 -8.81
C LEU A 171 17.77 20.53 -8.14
N PRO A 172 18.34 21.48 -7.36
CA PRO A 172 19.53 21.22 -6.55
C PRO A 172 19.30 20.10 -5.52
N ASP A 173 20.36 19.41 -5.11
CA ASP A 173 20.29 18.27 -4.18
C ASP A 173 19.61 18.64 -2.85
N GLU A 174 19.79 19.87 -2.38
CA GLU A 174 19.17 20.40 -1.15
C GLU A 174 17.63 20.56 -1.24
N ILE A 175 17.03 20.38 -2.43
CA ILE A 175 15.60 20.58 -2.71
C ILE A 175 15.01 19.36 -3.44
N GLY A 176 15.76 18.77 -4.38
CA GLY A 176 15.24 17.84 -5.38
C GLY A 176 14.73 16.50 -4.85
N GLY A 177 15.15 16.08 -3.66
CA GLY A 177 14.71 14.83 -3.03
C GLY A 177 13.50 15.01 -2.12
N ILE A 178 12.43 14.23 -2.37
CA ILE A 178 11.28 14.10 -1.47
C ILE A 178 11.04 12.62 -1.16
N ILE A 179 10.83 12.32 0.11
CA ILE A 179 10.25 11.07 0.60
C ILE A 179 8.79 11.37 0.92
N TRP A 180 7.90 10.88 0.07
CA TRP A 180 6.47 10.91 0.34
C TRP A 180 6.17 9.82 1.35
N PHE A 181 5.99 10.17 2.62
CA PHE A 181 6.03 9.25 3.75
C PHE A 181 4.64 9.05 4.36
N GLY A 182 4.31 7.81 4.70
CA GLY A 182 3.10 7.43 5.43
C GLY A 182 3.41 6.33 6.44
N VAL A 183 2.56 6.21 7.46
CA VAL A 183 2.65 5.19 8.51
C VAL A 183 1.39 4.33 8.52
N ASP A 184 1.50 3.12 9.06
CA ASP A 184 0.42 2.13 9.04
C ASP A 184 0.07 1.64 7.62
N ASP A 185 -1.03 0.88 7.49
CA ASP A 185 -1.61 0.41 6.24
C ASP A 185 -1.73 1.50 5.16
N ALA A 186 -1.01 1.31 4.04
CA ALA A 186 -1.01 2.23 2.90
C ALA A 186 -2.42 2.51 2.33
N ALA A 187 -3.35 1.55 2.40
CA ALA A 187 -4.72 1.75 1.94
C ALA A 187 -5.49 2.77 2.79
N SER A 188 -5.12 2.94 4.07
CA SER A 188 -5.74 3.90 5.00
C SER A 188 -4.82 5.06 5.40
N SER A 189 -3.56 5.03 4.98
CA SER A 189 -2.53 6.03 5.26
C SER A 189 -2.52 7.19 4.25
N CYS A 190 -1.97 8.34 4.65
CA CYS A 190 -1.82 9.51 3.79
C CYS A 190 -0.36 9.88 3.68
N TYR A 191 0.12 10.02 2.45
CA TYR A 191 1.49 10.40 2.19
C TYR A 191 1.66 11.91 2.31
N PHE A 192 2.63 12.35 3.12
CA PHE A 192 3.04 13.76 3.20
C PHE A 192 4.47 13.94 2.66
N PRO A 193 4.81 15.11 2.12
CA PRO A 193 6.13 15.37 1.55
C PRO A 193 7.17 15.67 2.63
N MET A 194 8.06 14.72 2.88
CA MET A 194 9.27 14.92 3.69
C MET A 194 10.46 15.17 2.77
N TYR A 195 10.95 16.41 2.70
CA TYR A 195 12.16 16.72 1.92
C TYR A 195 13.35 15.95 2.50
N SER A 196 14.14 15.31 1.64
CA SER A 196 15.28 14.49 2.08
C SER A 196 16.40 15.30 2.74
N ALA A 197 16.46 16.60 2.45
CA ALA A 197 17.39 17.55 3.06
C ALA A 197 16.84 18.22 4.33
N ALA A 198 15.64 17.85 4.78
CA ALA A 198 15.07 18.41 6.01
C ALA A 198 15.96 18.06 7.22
N THR A 199 16.19 19.04 8.08
CA THR A 199 17.06 18.89 9.25
C THR A 199 16.31 18.55 10.54
N GLU A 200 14.97 18.46 10.46
CA GLU A 200 14.08 18.14 11.58
C GLU A 200 12.95 17.21 11.11
N VAL A 201 12.51 16.33 12.01
CA VAL A 201 11.38 15.41 11.79
C VAL A 201 10.15 15.97 12.52
N PRO A 202 8.94 15.95 11.91
CA PRO A 202 7.74 16.35 12.62
C PRO A 202 7.57 15.54 13.92
N TYR A 203 7.27 16.20 15.04
CA TYR A 203 7.09 15.55 16.35
C TYR A 203 6.12 14.36 16.31
N ALA A 204 5.04 14.43 15.51
CA ALA A 204 4.10 13.33 15.36
C ALA A 204 4.74 12.04 14.77
N PHE A 205 5.83 12.16 14.02
CA PHE A 205 6.60 11.05 13.44
C PHE A 205 7.93 10.79 14.17
N ALA A 206 8.25 11.57 15.19
CA ALA A 206 9.54 11.51 15.87
C ALA A 206 9.66 10.27 16.76
N ARG A 207 10.89 9.76 16.87
CA ARG A 207 11.23 8.71 17.84
C ARG A 207 10.94 9.20 19.26
N GLY A 208 10.35 8.34 20.09
CA GLY A 208 10.00 8.66 21.47
C GLY A 208 8.56 9.12 21.67
N ASN A 209 7.80 9.29 20.58
CA ASN A 209 6.37 9.57 20.63
C ASN A 209 5.58 8.24 20.53
N GLY A 210 5.33 7.62 21.68
CA GLY A 210 4.67 6.30 21.78
C GLY A 210 5.62 5.10 21.66
N SER A 211 5.08 3.90 21.87
CA SER A 211 5.78 2.62 21.74
C SER A 211 4.80 1.54 21.28
N MET A 212 5.27 0.33 20.92
CA MET A 212 4.41 -0.75 20.39
C MET A 212 3.26 -1.19 21.32
N LEU A 213 3.36 -0.90 22.63
CA LEU A 213 2.34 -1.24 23.63
C LEU A 213 1.74 -0.02 24.34
N GLU A 214 2.17 1.19 23.98
CA GLU A 214 1.69 2.43 24.59
C GLU A 214 1.05 3.31 23.52
N PHE A 215 -0.28 3.27 23.49
CA PHE A 215 -1.06 4.15 22.64
C PHE A 215 -0.90 5.60 23.10
N THR A 216 -0.63 6.47 22.15
CA THR A 216 -0.74 7.92 22.31
C THR A 216 -1.50 8.47 21.12
N ASN A 217 -2.33 9.47 21.36
CA ASN A 217 -3.01 10.18 20.27
C ASN A 217 -2.06 11.18 19.59
N GLU A 218 -0.84 11.39 20.08
CA GLU A 218 0.11 12.33 19.49
C GLU A 218 0.92 11.71 18.34
N ALA A 219 1.15 10.41 18.38
CA ALA A 219 1.96 9.70 17.40
C ALA A 219 1.16 9.38 16.14
N ALA A 220 1.73 9.72 14.98
CA ALA A 220 1.15 9.43 13.68
C ALA A 220 0.76 7.96 13.57
N PHE A 221 1.68 7.04 13.90
CA PHE A 221 1.45 5.59 13.78
C PHE A 221 0.14 5.16 14.46
N TRP A 222 -0.11 5.64 15.68
CA TRP A 222 -1.29 5.28 16.46
C TRP A 222 -2.58 5.97 15.97
N VAL A 223 -2.50 7.23 15.54
CA VAL A 223 -3.63 7.94 14.94
C VAL A 223 -4.10 7.27 13.66
N PHE A 224 -3.16 6.87 12.79
CA PHE A 224 -3.49 6.16 11.55
C PHE A 224 -4.02 4.74 11.83
N ASN A 225 -3.39 4.00 12.76
CA ASN A 225 -3.87 2.69 13.22
C ASN A 225 -5.31 2.74 13.75
N GLN A 226 -5.67 3.78 14.49
CA GLN A 226 -7.01 3.94 15.03
C GLN A 226 -8.06 4.07 13.92
N ILE A 227 -7.74 4.79 12.83
CA ILE A 227 -8.63 4.94 11.68
C ILE A 227 -8.72 3.65 10.88
N SER A 228 -7.59 3.01 10.56
CA SER A 228 -7.58 1.77 9.78
C SER A 228 -8.34 0.65 10.50
N ASN A 229 -8.10 0.47 11.80
CA ASN A 229 -8.81 -0.53 12.61
C ASN A 229 -10.31 -0.26 12.72
N PHE A 230 -10.72 1.01 12.79
CA PHE A 230 -12.15 1.34 12.74
C PHE A 230 -12.74 1.01 11.37
N ALA A 231 -12.03 1.32 10.28
CA ALA A 231 -12.45 1.02 8.93
C ALA A 231 -12.60 -0.50 8.69
N TYR A 232 -11.68 -1.33 9.21
CA TYR A 232 -11.76 -2.79 9.08
C TYR A 232 -13.07 -3.39 9.61
N THR A 233 -13.77 -2.71 10.53
CA THR A 233 -15.07 -3.17 11.04
C THR A 233 -16.18 -3.04 10.01
N ARG A 234 -16.13 -1.99 9.18
CA ARG A 234 -17.18 -1.55 8.25
C ARG A 234 -16.59 -0.94 6.99
N TYR A 235 -15.74 -1.71 6.33
CA TYR A 235 -14.84 -1.23 5.28
C TYR A 235 -15.60 -0.52 4.15
N SER A 236 -16.66 -1.13 3.63
CA SER A 236 -17.49 -0.56 2.55
C SER A 236 -18.14 0.80 2.86
N TYR A 237 -18.28 1.18 4.14
CA TYR A 237 -18.83 2.49 4.53
C TYR A 237 -17.75 3.49 4.93
N ILE A 238 -16.70 3.04 5.61
CA ILE A 238 -15.70 3.92 6.22
C ILE A 238 -14.53 4.18 5.27
N HIS A 239 -14.03 3.16 4.58
CA HIS A 239 -12.85 3.30 3.71
C HIS A 239 -13.04 4.31 2.57
N PRO A 240 -14.22 4.40 1.90
CA PRO A 240 -14.42 5.44 0.88
C PRO A 240 -14.28 6.88 1.39
N GLU A 241 -14.57 7.15 2.67
CA GLU A 241 -14.34 8.46 3.28
C GLU A 241 -12.83 8.72 3.46
N ILE A 242 -12.08 7.68 3.83
CA ILE A 242 -10.62 7.74 3.98
C ILE A 242 -9.97 7.98 2.60
N GLU A 243 -10.36 7.21 1.58
CA GLU A 243 -9.88 7.37 0.21
C GLU A 243 -10.11 8.78 -0.32
N LYS A 244 -11.33 9.30 -0.13
CA LYS A 244 -11.67 10.68 -0.53
C LYS A 244 -10.77 11.70 0.16
N LYS A 245 -10.51 11.54 1.47
CA LYS A 245 -9.69 12.48 2.23
C LYS A 245 -8.21 12.38 1.86
N GLN A 246 -7.65 11.17 1.71
CA GLN A 246 -6.31 10.95 1.19
C GLN A 246 -6.12 11.68 -0.15
N ASN A 247 -7.03 11.45 -1.11
CA ASN A 247 -6.95 12.05 -2.43
C ASN A 247 -6.95 13.58 -2.42
N VAL A 248 -7.79 14.20 -1.59
CA VAL A 248 -7.82 15.66 -1.44
C VAL A 248 -6.53 16.18 -0.83
N THR A 249 -6.08 15.57 0.27
CA THR A 249 -4.89 16.03 1.00
C THR A 249 -3.61 15.84 0.20
N GLU A 250 -3.41 14.68 -0.43
CA GLU A 250 -2.19 14.38 -1.21
C GLU A 250 -2.06 15.30 -2.42
N ARG A 251 -3.17 15.57 -3.13
CA ARG A 251 -3.17 16.55 -4.23
C ARG A 251 -2.85 17.95 -3.74
N ALA A 252 -3.39 18.37 -2.59
CA ALA A 252 -3.06 19.66 -2.00
C ALA A 252 -1.56 19.75 -1.64
N PHE A 253 -0.96 18.69 -1.12
CA PHE A 253 0.48 18.64 -0.89
C PHE A 253 1.29 18.73 -2.18
N MET A 254 0.90 18.02 -3.24
CA MET A 254 1.57 18.10 -4.54
C MET A 254 1.56 19.52 -5.12
N GLU A 255 0.45 20.24 -4.99
CA GLU A 255 0.39 21.64 -5.42
C GLU A 255 1.22 22.56 -4.53
N THR A 256 1.19 22.33 -3.21
CA THR A 256 1.97 23.14 -2.25
C THR A 256 3.47 22.92 -2.43
N VAL A 257 3.91 21.70 -2.73
CA VAL A 257 5.30 21.36 -3.02
C VAL A 257 5.85 22.24 -4.14
N LYS A 258 5.10 22.50 -5.21
CA LYS A 258 5.55 23.38 -6.31
C LYS A 258 5.86 24.80 -5.83
N VAL A 259 5.05 25.32 -4.91
CA VAL A 259 5.23 26.65 -4.32
C VAL A 259 6.47 26.68 -3.43
N ILE A 260 6.64 25.65 -2.60
CA ILE A 260 7.79 25.51 -1.70
C ILE A 260 9.08 25.34 -2.49
N ASP A 261 9.08 24.52 -3.55
CA ASP A 261 10.22 24.34 -4.45
C ASP A 261 10.65 25.67 -5.07
N ALA A 262 9.70 26.43 -5.63
CA ALA A 262 10.00 27.71 -6.26
C ALA A 262 10.63 28.71 -5.27
N LYS A 263 10.09 28.77 -4.05
CA LYS A 263 10.63 29.62 -2.98
C LYS A 263 12.01 29.18 -2.54
N ALA A 264 12.21 27.89 -2.25
CA ALA A 264 13.48 27.34 -1.82
C ALA A 264 14.55 27.50 -2.91
N LYS A 265 14.19 27.28 -4.18
CA LYS A 265 15.09 27.47 -5.32
C LYS A 265 15.50 28.94 -5.47
N ALA A 266 14.58 29.89 -5.33
CA ALA A 266 14.92 31.31 -5.40
C ALA A 266 15.92 31.73 -4.31
N LEU A 267 15.75 31.22 -3.08
CA LEU A 267 16.70 31.43 -1.98
C LEU A 267 18.06 30.78 -2.29
N TYR A 268 18.05 29.54 -2.79
CA TYR A 268 19.25 28.82 -3.18
C TYR A 268 20.06 29.56 -4.24
N ASP A 269 19.40 30.01 -5.32
CA ASP A 269 20.02 30.75 -6.43
C ASP A 269 20.59 32.09 -5.95
N ALA A 270 20.01 32.69 -4.91
CA ALA A 270 20.51 33.91 -4.26
C ALA A 270 21.66 33.65 -3.26
N GLY A 271 22.18 32.42 -3.17
CA GLY A 271 23.26 32.04 -2.25
C GLY A 271 22.80 31.82 -0.80
N LYS A 272 21.51 31.88 -0.51
CA LYS A 272 20.92 31.75 0.83
C LYS A 272 20.56 30.29 1.13
N LYS A 273 21.56 29.39 1.09
CA LYS A 273 21.35 27.94 1.24
C LYS A 273 20.67 27.56 2.56
N GLU A 274 21.09 28.17 3.67
CA GLU A 274 20.49 27.89 4.99
C GLU A 274 19.00 28.28 5.03
N GLU A 275 18.62 29.41 4.42
CA GLU A 275 17.21 29.84 4.34
C GLU A 275 16.39 28.89 3.44
N ALA A 276 16.98 28.35 2.38
CA ALA A 276 16.35 27.33 1.52
C ALA A 276 16.11 26.03 2.30
N LEU A 277 17.12 25.54 3.02
CA LEU A 277 17.01 24.35 3.87
C LEU A 277 15.97 24.53 5.00
N ALA A 278 15.97 25.69 5.66
CA ALA A 278 14.96 26.03 6.66
C ALA A 278 13.55 26.07 6.04
N THR A 279 13.41 26.56 4.80
CA THR A 279 12.12 26.60 4.11
C THR A 279 11.53 25.21 3.89
N VAL A 280 12.32 24.26 3.36
CA VAL A 280 11.86 22.90 3.11
C VAL A 280 11.66 22.11 4.41
N THR A 281 12.52 22.32 5.40
CA THR A 281 12.40 21.69 6.74
C THR A 281 11.11 22.14 7.44
N ASN A 282 10.90 23.45 7.57
CA ASN A 282 9.73 24.01 8.24
C ASN A 282 8.42 23.58 7.58
N PHE A 283 8.42 23.47 6.24
CA PHE A 283 7.28 22.95 5.51
C PHE A 283 6.99 21.49 5.90
N SER A 284 7.96 20.58 5.80
CA SER A 284 7.75 19.17 6.14
C SER A 284 7.33 18.97 7.60
N VAL A 285 7.96 19.68 8.55
CA VAL A 285 7.61 19.63 9.98
C VAL A 285 6.17 20.12 10.22
N LYS A 286 5.84 21.29 9.69
CA LYS A 286 4.52 21.89 9.88
C LYS A 286 3.42 21.02 9.29
N GLU A 287 3.55 20.61 8.03
CA GLU A 287 2.53 19.85 7.34
C GLU A 287 2.42 18.41 7.88
N GLY A 288 3.52 17.79 8.29
CA GLY A 288 3.50 16.48 8.95
C GLY A 288 2.71 16.50 10.25
N ASN A 289 2.95 17.48 11.14
CA ASN A 289 2.18 17.63 12.37
C ASN A 289 0.71 17.99 12.09
N ALA A 290 0.47 18.96 11.20
CA ALA A 290 -0.88 19.41 10.86
C ALA A 290 -1.74 18.29 10.24
N MET A 291 -1.14 17.42 9.43
CA MET A 291 -1.81 16.24 8.88
C MET A 291 -2.27 15.32 10.01
N VAL A 292 -1.42 14.99 10.98
CA VAL A 292 -1.79 14.08 12.07
C VAL A 292 -2.90 14.68 12.94
N ASP A 293 -2.85 15.98 13.23
CA ASP A 293 -3.91 16.71 13.91
C ASP A 293 -5.25 16.62 13.16
N ASP A 294 -5.20 16.71 11.83
CA ASP A 294 -6.38 16.63 10.98
C ASP A 294 -6.94 15.21 10.89
N TRP A 295 -6.07 14.20 10.88
CA TRP A 295 -6.48 12.80 10.95
C TRP A 295 -7.13 12.46 12.28
N ARG A 296 -6.64 13.00 13.41
CA ARG A 296 -7.34 12.86 14.70
C ARG A 296 -8.77 13.39 14.67
N ARG A 297 -8.97 14.60 14.13
CA ARG A 297 -10.32 15.17 13.99
C ARG A 297 -11.18 14.34 13.04
N PHE A 298 -10.57 13.82 11.98
CA PHE A 298 -11.23 12.95 11.03
C PHE A 298 -11.69 11.64 11.65
N TYR A 299 -10.89 11.01 12.50
CA TYR A 299 -11.34 9.87 13.29
C TYR A 299 -12.58 10.21 14.12
N GLY A 300 -12.58 11.34 14.84
CA GLY A 300 -13.74 11.80 15.60
C GLY A 300 -15.00 11.97 14.73
N TYR A 301 -14.84 12.49 13.52
CA TYR A 301 -15.91 12.57 12.53
C TYR A 301 -16.42 11.19 12.10
N LEU A 302 -15.54 10.28 11.70
CA LEU A 302 -15.90 8.93 11.27
C LEU A 302 -16.61 8.17 12.40
N PHE A 303 -16.08 8.23 13.62
CA PHE A 303 -16.67 7.60 14.79
C PHE A 303 -18.08 8.14 15.04
N ALA A 304 -18.24 9.47 15.12
CA ALA A 304 -19.55 10.08 15.34
C ALA A 304 -20.56 9.71 14.25
N LYS A 305 -20.12 9.65 12.99
CA LYS A 305 -20.93 9.29 11.82
C LYS A 305 -21.41 7.84 11.85
N TYR A 306 -20.55 6.92 12.27
CA TYR A 306 -20.76 5.48 12.15
C TYR A 306 -20.94 4.74 13.48
N VAL A 307 -21.03 5.40 14.63
CA VAL A 307 -21.25 4.71 15.92
C VAL A 307 -22.52 3.84 15.91
N ASP A 308 -22.49 2.67 16.55
CA ASP A 308 -23.64 1.75 16.74
C ASP A 308 -24.32 1.22 15.47
N GLY A 309 -23.58 1.03 14.37
CA GLY A 309 -24.17 0.58 13.10
C GLY A 309 -24.87 1.69 12.30
N ASN A 310 -24.92 2.91 12.81
CA ASN A 310 -25.63 4.02 12.18
C ASN A 310 -24.88 4.56 10.97
N VAL A 311 -25.61 5.23 10.08
CA VAL A 311 -25.07 6.12 9.05
C VAL A 311 -25.72 7.49 9.24
N LYS A 312 -24.97 8.45 9.77
CA LYS A 312 -25.46 9.81 10.04
C LYS A 312 -25.10 10.77 8.92
N THR A 313 -26.08 11.52 8.42
CA THR A 313 -25.89 12.57 7.42
C THR A 313 -26.25 13.93 8.01
N LYS A 314 -25.34 14.90 7.91
CA LYS A 314 -25.58 16.27 8.39
C LYS A 314 -26.70 16.90 7.57
N VAL A 315 -27.69 17.48 8.26
CA VAL A 315 -28.75 18.27 7.63
C VAL A 315 -28.47 19.76 7.88
N PRO A 316 -28.41 20.61 6.84
CA PRO A 316 -28.19 22.05 7.01
C PRO A 316 -29.22 22.66 7.98
N ASN A 317 -28.77 23.55 8.86
CA ASN A 317 -29.59 24.26 9.85
C ASN A 317 -30.34 23.37 10.86
N GLN A 318 -29.95 22.11 11.03
CA GLN A 318 -30.49 21.22 12.05
C GLN A 318 -29.41 20.76 13.03
N MET A 319 -29.79 20.65 14.31
CA MET A 319 -28.91 20.10 15.35
C MET A 319 -28.75 18.59 15.20
N ASN A 320 -29.84 17.89 14.87
CA ASN A 320 -29.84 16.44 14.71
C ASN A 320 -29.50 16.04 13.27
N PRO A 321 -28.67 15.01 13.06
CA PRO A 321 -28.43 14.46 11.73
C PRO A 321 -29.63 13.62 11.27
N LYS A 322 -29.74 13.40 9.95
CA LYS A 322 -30.54 12.30 9.40
C LYS A 322 -29.86 10.99 9.81
N LEU A 323 -30.63 10.07 10.39
CA LEU A 323 -30.15 8.78 10.87
C LEU A 323 -30.65 7.66 9.94
N GLU A 324 -29.73 6.81 9.47
CA GLU A 324 -30.04 5.59 8.73
C GLU A 324 -29.43 4.37 9.42
N GLN A 325 -30.15 3.25 9.36
CA GLN A 325 -29.72 1.93 9.84
C GLN A 325 -29.83 0.94 8.67
N PRO A 326 -28.88 0.98 7.72
CA PRO A 326 -29.02 0.28 6.45
C PRO A 326 -28.98 -1.26 6.59
N GLY A 327 -28.58 -1.78 7.74
CA GLY A 327 -28.40 -3.22 7.95
C GLY A 327 -27.25 -3.77 7.11
N TYR A 328 -27.39 -5.03 6.70
CA TYR A 328 -26.42 -5.72 5.85
C TYR A 328 -26.87 -5.77 4.39
N ASN A 329 -25.96 -6.08 3.48
CA ASN A 329 -26.33 -6.30 2.09
C ASN A 329 -27.15 -7.60 1.92
N LYS A 330 -27.84 -7.72 0.79
CA LYS A 330 -28.72 -8.86 0.48
C LYS A 330 -27.99 -10.21 0.58
N GLU A 331 -26.80 -10.30 -0.03
CA GLU A 331 -26.00 -11.54 -0.05
C GLU A 331 -25.60 -12.00 1.35
N TRP A 332 -25.34 -11.05 2.27
CA TRP A 332 -25.05 -11.37 3.66
C TRP A 332 -26.28 -11.86 4.40
N TYR A 333 -27.44 -11.24 4.18
CA TYR A 333 -28.69 -11.75 4.74
C TYR A 333 -29.04 -13.16 4.23
N GLU A 334 -28.79 -13.46 2.96
CA GLU A 334 -28.97 -14.82 2.41
C GLU A 334 -28.06 -15.84 3.11
N LYS A 335 -26.80 -15.48 3.37
CA LYS A 335 -25.86 -16.31 4.14
C LYS A 335 -26.33 -16.52 5.58
N VAL A 336 -26.81 -15.45 6.24
CA VAL A 336 -27.36 -15.52 7.60
C VAL A 336 -28.59 -16.43 7.65
N VAL A 337 -29.49 -16.34 6.68
CA VAL A 337 -30.67 -17.22 6.60
C VAL A 337 -30.25 -18.67 6.37
N LYS A 338 -29.28 -18.91 5.48
CA LYS A 338 -28.77 -20.26 5.20
C LYS A 338 -28.16 -20.92 6.45
N ASP A 339 -27.42 -20.16 7.25
CA ASP A 339 -26.81 -20.65 8.49
C ASP A 339 -27.84 -20.83 9.63
N ALA A 340 -28.67 -19.81 9.85
CA ALA A 340 -29.61 -19.80 10.97
C ALA A 340 -30.84 -20.69 10.76
N GLY A 341 -31.17 -21.02 9.51
CA GLY A 341 -32.39 -21.74 9.13
C GLY A 341 -33.65 -21.00 9.56
N GLU A 342 -34.66 -21.73 10.04
CA GLU A 342 -35.96 -21.17 10.42
C GLU A 342 -35.93 -20.32 11.71
N LYS A 343 -34.81 -20.29 12.46
CA LYS A 343 -34.72 -19.60 13.76
C LYS A 343 -35.01 -18.10 13.67
N LEU A 344 -34.64 -17.46 12.56
CA LEU A 344 -34.81 -16.02 12.32
C LEU A 344 -36.10 -15.69 11.55
N LYS A 345 -36.90 -16.69 11.21
CA LYS A 345 -38.15 -16.48 10.49
C LYS A 345 -39.19 -15.86 11.40
N MET A 346 -39.69 -14.70 11.01
CA MET A 346 -40.76 -14.01 11.72
C MET A 346 -42.04 -14.88 11.74
N LYS A 347 -42.67 -15.00 12.91
CA LYS A 347 -43.95 -15.72 13.10
C LYS A 347 -45.18 -14.79 13.04
N GLY A 348 -44.98 -13.54 12.63
CA GLY A 348 -45.99 -12.50 12.50
C GLY A 348 -45.40 -11.29 11.76
N ASP A 349 -46.21 -10.25 11.56
CA ASP A 349 -45.75 -9.02 10.89
C ASP A 349 -44.73 -8.26 11.73
N ALA A 350 -43.90 -7.43 11.08
CA ALA A 350 -42.98 -6.54 11.76
C ALA A 350 -43.77 -5.50 12.57
N GLY A 351 -43.97 -5.76 13.87
CA GLY A 351 -44.47 -4.79 14.83
C GLY A 351 -43.34 -3.85 15.26
N HIS A 352 -43.68 -2.56 15.43
CA HIS A 352 -42.76 -1.55 15.97
C HIS A 352 -42.37 -1.81 17.41
#